data_AF-A0A5C6TTU0-F1
#
_entry.id   AF-A0A5C6TTU0-F1
#
_cell.length_a   1.000
_cell.length_b   1.000
_cell.length_c   1.000
_cell.angle_alpha   90.00
_cell.angle_beta   90.00
_cell.angle_gamma   90.00
#
_symmetry.space_group_name_H-M   'P 1'
#
loop_
_entity.id
_entity.type
_entity.pdbx_description
1 polymer ?
#
loop_
_entity_poly.entity_id
_entity_poly.type
_entity_poly.pdbx_seq_one_letter_code
_entity_poly.pdbx_strand_id
1 'polypeptide(L)'
;MTSSVEALSQLIATARGNRPQSLASREAEEVLNVTLALLIELAVSNDRIDRLERLVAELRGEPVEALRDLRYDGEVAEERQAATDALLMRALRIMLDPRGQD
;
A
#
# COMPACT_ATOMS: atom_id res chain seq x y z
N MET A 1 9.63 25.15 25.28
CA MET A 1 9.05 23.87 25.77
C MET A 1 8.99 22.95 24.57
N THR A 2 9.82 21.92 24.53
CA THR A 2 9.85 20.94 23.43
C THR A 2 8.52 20.20 23.39
N SER A 3 7.91 20.08 22.22
CA SER A 3 6.65 19.37 22.06
C SER A 3 6.84 17.87 22.37
N SER A 4 5.78 17.17 22.80
CA SER A 4 5.84 15.73 23.05
C SER A 4 6.30 14.93 21.82
N VAL A 5 6.04 15.44 20.62
CA VAL A 5 6.49 14.87 19.34
C VAL A 5 8.01 15.02 19.16
N GLU A 6 8.58 16.18 19.50
CA GLU A 6 10.04 16.39 19.46
C GLU A 6 10.77 15.52 20.48
N ALA A 7 10.23 15.38 21.69
CA ALA A 7 10.82 14.53 22.73
C ALA A 7 10.84 13.05 22.31
N LEU A 8 9.75 12.55 21.70
CA LEU A 8 9.69 11.20 21.12
C LEU A 8 10.69 11.02 19.98
N SER A 9 10.81 12.03 19.10
CA SER A 9 11.74 11.98 17.96
C SER A 9 13.20 11.94 18.42
N GLN A 10 13.56 12.72 19.44
CA GLN A 10 14.90 12.71 20.04
C GLN A 10 15.24 11.39 20.73
N LEU A 11 14.26 10.78 21.43
CA LEU A 11 14.43 9.47 22.05
C LEU A 11 14.66 8.36 21.01
N ILE A 12 13.91 8.38 19.91
CA ILE A 12 14.09 7.42 18.81
C ILE A 12 15.47 7.59 18.15
N ALA A 13 15.92 8.82 17.95
CA ALA A 13 17.23 9.11 17.35
C ALA A 13 18.41 8.65 18.22
N THR A 14 18.30 8.82 19.55
CA THR A 14 19.34 8.41 20.50
C THR A 14 19.41 6.90 20.70
N ALA A 15 18.27 6.20 20.62
CA ALA A 15 18.22 4.75 20.85
C ALA A 15 18.68 3.89 19.65
N ARG A 16 18.54 4.37 18.40
CA ARG A 16 18.84 3.58 17.20
C ARG A 16 20.20 3.83 16.55
N GLY A 17 20.93 4.86 17.00
CA GLY A 17 22.14 5.32 16.31
C GLY A 17 21.82 5.92 14.93
N ASN A 18 22.80 6.60 14.32
CA ASN A 18 22.60 7.18 13.00
C ASN A 18 22.73 6.08 11.94
N ARG A 19 21.64 5.70 11.26
CA ARG A 19 21.69 4.71 10.18
C ARG A 19 22.47 5.32 9.00
N PRO A 20 23.59 4.72 8.57
CA PRO A 20 24.34 5.26 7.44
C PRO A 20 23.49 5.16 6.17
N GLN A 21 23.48 6.25 5.41
CA GLN A 21 22.84 6.32 4.11
C GLN A 21 23.58 5.42 3.13
N SER A 22 22.83 4.65 2.35
CA SER A 22 23.33 3.68 1.38
C SER A 22 23.42 4.24 -0.05
N LEU A 23 22.55 5.19 -0.41
CA LEU A 23 22.53 5.84 -1.74
C LEU A 23 23.07 7.27 -1.69
N ALA A 24 23.45 7.81 -2.85
CA ALA A 24 23.96 9.18 -2.97
C ALA A 24 22.90 10.28 -2.74
N SER A 25 21.62 9.99 -3.01
CA SER A 25 20.49 10.88 -2.73
C SER A 25 19.64 10.30 -1.61
N ARG A 26 19.31 11.15 -0.64
CA ARG A 26 18.52 10.75 0.52
C ARG A 26 17.07 10.51 0.12
N GLU A 27 16.57 11.36 -0.75
CA GLU A 27 15.23 11.29 -1.32
C GLU A 27 15.04 9.98 -2.09
N ALA A 28 16.05 9.57 -2.88
CA ALA A 28 16.03 8.29 -3.59
C ALA A 28 15.99 7.10 -2.63
N GLU A 29 16.73 7.15 -1.51
CA GLU A 29 16.72 6.10 -0.49
C GLU A 29 15.39 6.04 0.26
N GLU A 30 14.79 7.18 0.56
CA GLU A 30 13.47 7.29 1.19
C GLU A 30 12.39 6.68 0.28
N VAL A 31 12.39 7.02 -1.02
CA VAL A 31 11.46 6.42 -2.00
C VAL A 31 11.67 4.92 -2.12
N LEU A 32 12.92 4.45 -2.17
CA LEU A 32 13.22 3.01 -2.22
C LEU A 32 12.72 2.29 -0.97
N ASN A 33 12.95 2.85 0.21
CA ASN A 33 12.49 2.27 1.48
C ASN A 33 10.95 2.18 1.53
N VAL A 34 10.24 3.23 1.11
CA VAL A 34 8.77 3.21 0.99
C VAL A 34 8.33 2.15 -0.01
N THR A 35 8.97 2.07 -1.17
CA THR A 35 8.65 1.08 -2.22
C THR A 35 8.84 -0.35 -1.70
N LEU A 36 9.94 -0.63 -1.00
CA LEU A 36 10.21 -1.95 -0.41
C LEU A 36 9.18 -2.31 0.67
N ALA A 37 8.81 -1.35 1.53
CA ALA A 37 7.77 -1.56 2.54
C ALA A 37 6.42 -1.89 1.88
N LEU A 38 6.02 -1.15 0.84
CA LEU A 38 4.78 -1.41 0.10
C LEU A 38 4.82 -2.76 -0.63
N LEU A 39 5.97 -3.16 -1.18
CA LEU A 39 6.11 -4.46 -1.85
C LEU A 39 5.87 -5.62 -0.87
N ILE A 40 6.37 -5.52 0.36
CA ILE A 40 6.15 -6.52 1.40
C ILE A 40 4.66 -6.61 1.75
N GLU A 41 4.02 -5.47 1.99
CA GLU A 41 2.58 -5.43 2.30
C GLU A 41 1.73 -5.98 1.15
N LEU A 42 2.10 -5.68 -0.10
CA LEU A 42 1.44 -6.22 -1.28
C LEU A 42 1.61 -7.74 -1.38
N ALA A 43 2.81 -8.26 -1.12
CA ALA A 43 3.06 -9.70 -1.10
C ALA A 43 2.23 -10.43 -0.04
N VAL A 44 2.15 -9.88 1.18
CA VAL A 44 1.31 -10.41 2.27
C VAL A 44 -0.17 -10.35 1.90
N SER A 45 -0.61 -9.25 1.28
CA SER A 45 -1.99 -9.08 0.83
C SER A 45 -2.36 -10.11 -0.25
N ASN A 46 -1.49 -10.32 -1.24
CA ASN A 46 -1.68 -11.32 -2.29
C ASN A 46 -1.75 -12.75 -1.73
N ASP A 47 -0.89 -13.09 -0.77
CA ASP A 47 -0.93 -14.39 -0.10
C ASP A 47 -2.24 -14.59 0.68
N ARG A 48 -2.70 -13.55 1.39
CA ARG A 48 -3.99 -13.59 2.07
C ARG A 48 -5.16 -13.73 1.09
N ILE A 49 -5.10 -13.09 -0.08
CA ILE A 49 -6.10 -13.24 -1.14
C ILE A 49 -6.09 -14.68 -1.66
N ASP A 50 -4.93 -15.27 -1.97
CA ASP A 50 -4.83 -16.69 -2.41
C ASP A 50 -5.45 -17.65 -1.39
N ARG A 51 -5.18 -17.46 -0.09
CA ARG A 51 -5.81 -18.26 0.97
C ARG A 51 -7.33 -18.12 0.98
N LEU A 52 -7.84 -16.91 0.81
CA LEU A 52 -9.29 -16.65 0.75
C LEU A 52 -9.92 -17.28 -0.49
N GLU A 53 -9.28 -17.16 -1.66
CA GLU A 53 -9.72 -17.80 -2.90
C GLU A 53 -9.82 -19.32 -2.70
N ARG A 54 -8.80 -19.96 -2.12
CA ARG A 54 -8.82 -21.41 -1.86
C ARG A 54 -9.94 -21.82 -0.90
N LEU A 55 -10.16 -21.07 0.18
CA LEU A 55 -11.25 -21.34 1.11
C LEU A 55 -12.62 -21.21 0.44
N VAL A 56 -12.81 -20.18 -0.38
CA VAL A 56 -14.06 -19.98 -1.13
C VAL A 56 -14.27 -21.09 -2.16
N ALA A 57 -13.21 -21.53 -2.85
CA ALA A 57 -13.26 -22.61 -3.81
C ALA A 57 -13.70 -23.92 -3.13
N GLU A 58 -13.11 -24.24 -1.98
CA GLU A 58 -13.51 -25.39 -1.14
C GLU A 58 -14.99 -25.31 -0.73
N LEU A 59 -15.45 -24.14 -0.25
CA LEU A 59 -16.85 -23.94 0.15
C LEU A 59 -17.85 -24.06 -1.02
N ARG A 60 -17.43 -23.66 -2.23
CA ARG A 60 -18.25 -23.75 -3.45
C ARG A 60 -18.18 -25.11 -4.13
N GLY A 61 -17.21 -25.95 -3.77
CA GLY A 61 -16.94 -27.21 -4.48
C GLY A 61 -16.43 -26.98 -5.91
N GLU A 62 -15.80 -25.83 -6.17
CA GLU A 62 -15.26 -25.44 -7.47
C GLU A 62 -13.73 -25.42 -7.43
N PRO A 63 -13.03 -25.57 -8.57
CA PRO A 63 -11.59 -25.36 -8.63
C PRO A 63 -11.25 -23.88 -8.39
N VAL A 64 -10.09 -23.59 -7.77
CA VAL A 64 -9.70 -22.21 -7.44
C VAL A 64 -9.51 -21.34 -8.70
N GLU A 65 -9.14 -21.96 -9.82
CA GLU A 65 -8.99 -21.33 -11.13
C GLU A 65 -10.32 -20.70 -11.59
N ALA A 66 -11.47 -21.30 -11.27
CA ALA A 66 -12.77 -20.75 -11.63
C ALA A 66 -13.06 -19.39 -10.93
N LEU A 67 -12.48 -19.15 -9.76
CA LEU A 67 -12.57 -17.86 -9.07
C LEU A 67 -11.65 -16.81 -9.69
N ARG A 68 -10.49 -17.22 -10.20
CA ARG A 68 -9.49 -16.32 -10.81
C ARG A 68 -9.89 -15.88 -12.21
N ASP A 69 -10.50 -16.79 -12.95
CA ASP A 69 -11.01 -16.53 -14.30
C ASP A 69 -12.38 -15.83 -14.28
N LEU A 70 -12.94 -15.61 -13.08
CA LEU A 70 -14.22 -14.92 -12.92
C LEU A 70 -14.12 -13.50 -13.47
N ARG A 71 -14.80 -13.27 -14.59
CA ARG A 71 -15.00 -11.93 -15.13
C ARG A 71 -16.24 -11.34 -14.49
N TYR A 72 -16.06 -10.16 -13.89
CA TYR A 72 -17.19 -9.35 -13.46
C TYR A 72 -17.71 -8.61 -14.70
N ASP A 73 -18.99 -8.81 -14.99
CA ASP A 73 -19.70 -8.12 -16.06
C ASP A 73 -20.83 -7.27 -15.45
N GLY A 74 -21.25 -6.21 -16.15
CA GLY A 74 -22.36 -5.36 -15.71
C GLY A 74 -22.08 -4.58 -14.42
N GLU A 75 -23.08 -4.48 -13.55
CA GLU A 75 -23.09 -3.61 -12.37
C GLU A 75 -21.91 -3.88 -11.41
N VAL A 76 -21.53 -5.14 -11.21
CA VAL A 76 -20.40 -5.50 -10.32
C VAL A 76 -19.05 -5.02 -10.88
N ALA A 77 -18.91 -5.01 -12.21
CA ALA A 77 -17.70 -4.49 -12.85
C ALA A 77 -17.60 -2.97 -12.68
N GLU A 78 -18.72 -2.28 -12.82
CA GLU A 78 -18.83 -0.83 -12.64
C GLU A 78 -18.52 -0.41 -11.20
N GLU A 79 -19.09 -1.12 -10.21
CA GLU A 79 -18.79 -0.90 -8.79
C GLU A 79 -17.30 -1.07 -8.48
N ARG A 80 -16.67 -2.12 -9.01
CA ARG A 80 -15.24 -2.37 -8.83
C ARG A 80 -14.38 -1.29 -9.47
N GLN A 81 -14.75 -0.84 -10.67
CA GLN A 81 -14.06 0.25 -11.35
C GLN A 81 -14.18 1.55 -10.55
N ALA A 82 -15.39 1.91 -10.11
CA ALA A 82 -15.64 3.08 -9.28
C ALA A 82 -14.86 3.05 -7.96
N ALA A 83 -14.77 1.88 -7.31
CA ALA A 83 -13.98 1.71 -6.09
C ALA A 83 -12.47 1.90 -6.34
N THR A 84 -11.98 1.41 -7.48
CA THR A 84 -10.59 1.57 -7.92
C THR A 84 -10.28 3.03 -8.22
N ASP A 85 -11.15 3.71 -8.97
CA ASP A 85 -11.00 5.14 -9.28
C ASP A 85 -11.02 5.99 -8.02
N ALA A 86 -11.92 5.69 -7.07
CA ALA A 86 -11.97 6.38 -5.78
C ALA A 86 -10.69 6.16 -4.96
N LEU A 87 -10.09 4.96 -5.02
CA LEU A 87 -8.82 4.67 -4.37
C LEU A 87 -7.68 5.47 -5.02
N LEU A 88 -7.58 5.45 -6.34
CA LEU A 88 -6.58 6.20 -7.09
C LEU A 88 -6.69 7.70 -6.84
N MET A 89 -7.90 8.25 -6.84
CA MET A 89 -8.15 9.66 -6.53
C MET A 89 -7.72 10.01 -5.10
N ARG A 90 -7.95 9.14 -4.11
CA ARG A 90 -7.47 9.35 -2.74
C ARG A 90 -5.94 9.32 -2.65
N ALA A 91 -5.30 8.39 -3.35
CA ALA A 91 -3.85 8.26 -3.37
C ALA A 91 -3.17 9.44 -4.08
N LEU A 92 -3.72 9.86 -5.22
CA LEU A 92 -3.19 10.94 -6.05
C LEU A 92 -3.57 12.35 -5.56
N ARG A 93 -4.50 12.46 -4.60
CA ARG A 93 -4.92 13.75 -4.03
C ARG A 93 -3.76 14.60 -3.53
N ILE A 94 -2.69 13.96 -3.05
CA ILE A 94 -1.49 14.64 -2.53
C ILE A 94 -0.66 15.25 -3.67
N MET A 95 -0.68 14.66 -4.87
CA MET A 95 0.02 15.17 -6.06
C MET A 95 -0.80 16.22 -6.83
N LEU A 96 -2.12 16.23 -6.63
CA LEU A 96 -3.07 17.11 -7.31
C LEU A 96 -3.47 18.34 -6.48
N ASP A 97 -2.77 18.64 -5.37
CA ASP A 97 -3.09 19.81 -4.54
C ASP A 97 -2.86 21.12 -5.33
N PRO A 98 -3.92 21.89 -5.68
CA PRO A 98 -3.80 23.12 -6.45
C PRO A 98 -3.10 24.26 -5.68
N ARG A 99 -2.72 24.05 -4.42
CA ARG A 99 -2.01 25.03 -3.57
C ARG A 99 -0.49 24.99 -3.72
N GLY A 100 0.04 24.09 -4.56
CA GLY A 100 1.47 24.00 -4.90
C GLY A 100 1.84 24.58 -6.26
N GLN A 101 0.92 25.27 -6.94
CA GLN A 101 1.19 26.02 -8.17
C GLN A 101 1.37 27.51 -7.83
N ASP A 102 2.49 27.84 -7.19
CA ASP A 102 3.04 29.21 -7.13
C ASP A 102 4.36 29.25 -7.91
#